data_AF-A0A6B3FI80-F1
#
_entry.id   AF-A0A6B3FI80-F1
#
_cell.length_a   1.000
_cell.length_b   1.000
_cell.length_c   1.000
_cell.angle_alpha   90.00
_cell.angle_beta   90.00
_cell.angle_gamma   90.00
#
_symmetry.space_group_name_H-M   'P 1'
#
loop_
_entity.id
_entity.type
_entity.pdbx_description
1 polymer ?
#
loop_
_entity_poly.entity_id
_entity_poly.type
_entity_poly.pdbx_seq_one_letter_code
_entity_poly.pdbx_strand_id
1 'polypeptide(L)' 'SHGYGVLDVTAARAQMDYYILSDRKDPAATSGWSRSYATRAGARKLERVDAPVA' A
#
# COMPACT_ATOMS: atom_id res chain seq x y z
N SER A 1 9.71 -7.28 8.81
CA SER A 1 9.26 -5.87 8.84
C SER A 1 7.88 -5.76 9.46
N HIS A 2 7.58 -4.70 10.21
CA HIS A 2 6.24 -4.37 10.71
C HIS A 2 5.71 -3.15 9.96
N GLY A 3 4.40 -3.01 9.86
CA GLY A 3 3.80 -2.01 9.00
C GLY A 3 2.29 -2.13 8.91
N TYR A 4 1.72 -1.41 7.97
CA TYR A 4 0.31 -1.44 7.64
C TYR A 4 0.11 -1.29 6.13
N GLY A 5 -1.10 -1.62 5.67
CA GLY A 5 -1.53 -1.40 4.30
C GLY A 5 -2.67 -0.39 4.28
N VAL A 6 -2.68 0.49 3.29
CA VAL A 6 -3.84 1.32 2.94
C VAL A 6 -4.46 0.73 1.69
N LEU A 7 -5.73 0.36 1.77
CA LEU A 7 -6.50 -0.16 0.64
C LEU A 7 -7.47 0.91 0.17
N ASP A 8 -7.20 1.47 -1.01
CA ASP A 8 -8.10 2.36 -1.73
C ASP A 8 -8.96 1.55 -2.70
N VAL A 9 -10.27 1.80 -2.69
CA VAL A 9 -11.23 1.08 -3.52
C VAL A 9 -12.15 2.08 -4.23
N THR A 10 -12.14 1.98 -5.56
CA THR A 10 -13.06 2.68 -6.44
C THR A 10 -13.80 1.65 -7.29
N ALA A 11 -14.86 2.07 -7.98
CA ALA A 11 -15.55 1.21 -8.94
C ALA A 11 -14.62 0.69 -10.07
N ALA A 12 -13.56 1.42 -10.41
CA ALA A 12 -12.67 1.08 -11.51
C ALA A 12 -11.43 0.27 -11.08
N ARG A 13 -11.01 0.36 -9.81
CA ARG A 13 -9.72 -0.14 -9.33
C ARG A 13 -9.73 -0.36 -7.82
N ALA A 14 -9.04 -1.40 -7.37
CA ALA A 14 -8.52 -1.49 -6.00
C ALA A 14 -6.99 -1.34 -6.01
N GLN A 15 -6.44 -0.51 -5.11
CA GLN A 15 -5.01 -0.31 -4.93
C GLN A 15 -4.62 -0.50 -3.46
N MET A 16 -3.57 -1.29 -3.22
CA MET A 16 -2.98 -1.53 -1.91
C MET A 16 -1.61 -0.88 -1.84
N ASP A 17 -1.44 0.01 -0.87
CA ASP A 17 -0.19 0.72 -0.57
C ASP A 17 0.40 0.22 0.75
N TYR A 18 1.62 -0.32 0.71
CA TYR A 18 2.29 -0.86 1.88
C TYR A 18 3.27 0.14 2.49
N TYR A 19 3.14 0.32 3.80
CA TYR A 19 4.03 1.16 4.62
C TYR A 19 4.75 0.30 5.65
N ILE A 20 6.04 0.57 5.86
CA ILE A 20 6.88 -0.12 6.84
C ILE A 20 7.27 0.87 7.94
N LEU A 21 7.24 0.41 9.20
CA LEU A 21 7.69 1.18 10.36
C LEU A 21 9.22 1.14 10.50
N SER A 22 9.82 2.25 10.92
CA SER A 22 11.27 2.32 11.19
C SER A 22 11.70 1.44 12.38
N ASP A 23 11.01 1.55 13.51
CA ASP A 23 11.17 0.67 14.68
C ASP A 23 9.80 0.35 15.30
N ARG A 24 9.52 -0.92 15.55
CA ARG A 24 8.24 -1.36 16.16
C ARG A 24 8.18 -1.15 17.67
N LYS A 25 9.31 -0.88 18.33
CA LYS A 25 9.40 -0.67 19.78
C LYS A 25 9.36 0.80 20.17
N ASP A 26 9.66 1.69 19.23
CA ASP A 26 9.65 3.13 19.46
C ASP A 26 8.24 3.71 19.24
N PRO A 27 7.60 4.32 20.26
CA PRO A 27 6.31 4.98 20.08
C PRO A 27 6.38 6.21 19.16
N ALA A 28 7.56 6.76 18.89
CA ALA A 28 7.79 7.86 17.96
C ALA A 28 8.21 7.39 16.55
N ALA A 29 8.12 6.08 16.26
CA ALA A 29 8.53 5.54 14.98
C ALA A 29 7.75 6.14 13.79
N THR A 30 8.48 6.34 12.70
CA THR A 30 7.93 6.83 11.44
C THR A 30 7.55 5.67 10.53
N SER A 31 6.61 5.89 9.61
CA SER A 31 6.31 4.97 8.52
C SER A 31 6.84 5.48 7.17
N GLY A 32 7.25 4.56 6.30
CA GLY A 32 7.70 4.86 4.95
C GLY A 32 7.03 3.94 3.91
N TRP A 33 6.70 4.50 2.74
CA TRP A 33 6.16 3.74 1.62
C TRP A 33 7.19 2.73 1.11
N SER A 34 6.75 1.50 0.89
CA SER A 34 7.60 0.41 0.41
C SER A 34 7.23 -0.02 -1.01
N ARG A 35 5.94 -0.27 -1.23
CA ARG A 35 5.44 -0.77 -2.51
C ARG A 35 3.94 -0.58 -2.60
N SER A 36 3.48 -0.45 -3.84
CA SER A 36 2.05 -0.43 -4.15
C SER A 36 1.71 -1.40 -5.27
N TYR A 37 0.49 -1.95 -5.21
CA TYR A 37 -0.07 -2.79 -6.25
C TYR A 37 -1.51 -2.40 -6.53
N ALA A 38 -1.94 -2.56 -7.78
CA ALA A 38 -3.31 -2.31 -8.19
C ALA A 38 -3.87 -3.47 -9.03
N THR A 39 -5.19 -3.60 -8.99
CA THR A 39 -5.96 -4.38 -9.96
C THR A 39 -7.12 -3.53 -10.48
N ARG A 40 -7.44 -3.68 -11.77
CA ARG A 40 -8.61 -3.05 -12.38
C ARG A 40 -9.84 -3.92 -12.17
N ALA A 41 -11.02 -3.30 -12.16
CA ALA A 41 -12.27 -4.04 -12.12
C ALA A 41 -12.35 -5.07 -13.26
N GLY A 42 -12.74 -6.30 -12.94
CA GLY A 42 -12.80 -7.42 -13.90
C GLY A 42 -11.44 -8.02 -14.28
N ALA A 43 -10.31 -7.40 -13.91
CA ALA A 43 -8.99 -7.98 -14.12
C ALA A 43 -8.70 -9.06 -13.06
N ARG A 44 -8.10 -10.17 -13.50
CA ARG A 44 -7.60 -11.25 -12.63
C ARG A 44 -6.08 -11.19 -12.47
N LYS A 45 -5.55 -9.97 -12.37
CA LYS A 45 -4.11 -9.73 -12.35
C LYS A 45 -3.79 -8.52 -11.49
N LEU A 46 -2.78 -8.66 -10.64
CA LEU A 46 -2.16 -7.53 -9.95
C LEU A 46 -1.00 -6.97 -10.76
N GLU A 47 -0.88 -5.65 -10.71
CA GLU A 47 0.19 -4.89 -11.35
C GLU A 47 0.86 -4.01 -10.30
N ARG A 48 2.18 -3.86 -10.41
CA ARG A 48 2.91 -2.93 -9.54
C ARG A 48 2.62 -1.51 -9.99
N VAL A 49 2.46 -0.59 -9.05
CA VAL A 49 2.33 0.84 -9.33
C VAL A 49 3.44 1.60 -8.60
N ASP A 50 3.79 2.76 -9.16
CA ASP A 50 5.03 3.47 -8.81
C ASP A 50 4.83 4.58 -7.77
N ALA A 51 3.62 4.75 -7.27
CA ALA A 51 3.28 5.69 -6.20
C ALA A 51 2.05 5.22 -5.41
N PRO A 52 1.93 5.61 -4.12
CA PRO A 52 0.70 5.45 -3.37
C PRO A 52 -0.43 6.35 -3.88
N VAL A 53 -1.66 6.09 -3.46
CA VAL A 53 -2.82 6.96 -3.75
C VAL A 53 -2.63 8.31 -3.04
N ALA A 54 -2.93 9.39 -3.75
CA ALA A 54 -2.85 10.76 -3.27
C ALA A 54 -4.09 11.16 -2.45
#